data_AF-A0A661WU99-F1
#
_entry.id   AF-A0A661WU99-F1
#
_cell.length_a   1.000
_cell.length_b   1.000
_cell.length_c   1.000
_cell.angle_alpha   90.00
_cell.angle_beta   90.00
_cell.angle_gamma   90.00
#
_symmetry.space_group_name_H-M   'P 1'
#
loop_
_entity.id
_entity.type
_entity.pdbx_description
1 polymer ?
#
loop_
_entity_poly.entity_id
_entity_poly.type
_entity_poly.pdbx_seq_one_letter_code
_entity_poly.pdbx_strand_id
1 'polypeptide(L)'
;MLDQITDTFLERLQKQIITDPNMTSIPLAYLMQLDIPDAIKHFFDQEVEIWIREEEEKFTATDRFDYDMPEVRMLIDQIFDRLKQNATFHITKFNHLLERAVKLEMNYLLEPHRTLSQFLFKDSPKISTMEVYDTFKYFFRFDYYKTAVSDYFNLKYL
;
A
#
# COMPACT_ATOMS: atom_id res chain seq x y z
N MET A 1 -17.78 -7.05 19.15
CA MET A 1 -17.26 -8.38 18.79
C MET A 1 -16.22 -8.27 17.69
N LEU A 2 -16.52 -7.65 16.54
CA LEU A 2 -15.52 -7.42 15.49
C LEU A 2 -14.32 -6.61 15.98
N ASP A 3 -14.55 -5.47 16.65
CA ASP A 3 -13.46 -4.62 17.15
C ASP A 3 -12.53 -5.37 18.10
N GLN A 4 -13.09 -6.16 19.01
CA GLN A 4 -12.31 -6.99 19.94
C GLN A 4 -11.44 -8.04 19.21
N ILE A 5 -11.95 -8.63 18.13
CA ILE A 5 -11.18 -9.58 17.31
C ILE A 5 -10.06 -8.85 16.57
N THR A 6 -10.36 -7.68 15.99
CA THR A 6 -9.40 -6.81 15.32
C THR A 6 -8.27 -6.40 16.27
N ASP A 7 -8.59 -5.97 17.47
CA ASP A 7 -7.62 -5.55 18.49
C ASP A 7 -6.74 -6.73 18.93
N THR A 8 -7.36 -7.89 19.20
CA THR A 8 -6.62 -9.11 19.57
C THR A 8 -5.66 -9.54 18.46
N PHE A 9 -6.10 -9.45 17.21
CA PHE A 9 -5.28 -9.79 16.06
C PHE A 9 -4.13 -8.79 15.85
N LEU A 10 -4.41 -7.50 16.02
CA LEU A 10 -3.42 -6.42 15.97
C LEU A 10 -2.34 -6.61 17.03
N GLU A 11 -2.72 -6.84 18.29
CA GLU A 11 -1.77 -7.09 19.37
C GLU A 11 -0.89 -8.32 19.11
N ARG A 12 -1.49 -9.39 18.56
CA ARG A 12 -0.73 -10.60 18.21
C ARG A 12 0.29 -10.32 17.10
N LEU A 13 -0.09 -9.60 16.05
CA LEU A 13 0.83 -9.24 14.97
C LEU A 13 1.94 -8.30 15.47
N GLN A 14 1.61 -7.32 16.31
CA GLN A 14 2.61 -6.43 16.89
C GLN A 14 3.65 -7.21 17.69
N LYS A 15 3.23 -8.15 18.55
CA LYS A 15 4.16 -9.00 19.32
C LYS A 15 5.01 -9.92 18.44
N GLN A 16 4.47 -10.36 17.32
CA GLN A 16 5.19 -11.21 16.37
C GLN A 16 6.24 -10.42 15.57
N ILE A 17 5.93 -9.17 15.20
CA ILE A 17 6.79 -8.33 14.36
C ILE A 17 7.81 -7.55 15.20
N ILE A 18 7.40 -7.03 16.36
CA ILE A 18 8.25 -6.24 17.25
C ILE A 18 8.81 -7.18 18.32
N THR A 19 9.92 -7.84 18.00
CA THR A 19 10.54 -8.82 18.90
C THR A 19 11.42 -8.16 19.97
N ASP A 20 11.95 -6.96 19.70
CA ASP A 20 12.78 -6.19 20.64
C ASP A 20 12.11 -4.83 20.93
N PRO A 21 11.88 -4.48 22.21
CA PRO A 21 11.34 -3.17 22.62
C PRO A 21 12.16 -1.97 22.12
N ASN A 22 13.44 -2.15 21.81
CA ASN A 22 14.34 -1.09 21.35
C ASN A 22 14.28 -0.85 19.83
N MET A 23 13.42 -1.58 19.09
CA MET A 23 13.24 -1.34 17.66
C MET A 23 12.65 0.06 17.41
N THR A 24 13.42 0.90 16.72
CA THR A 24 12.98 2.24 16.30
C THR A 24 12.44 2.28 14.88
N SER A 25 12.80 1.29 14.06
CA SER A 25 12.36 1.16 12.68
C SER A 25 12.19 -0.28 12.26
N ILE A 26 11.27 -0.51 11.32
CA ILE A 26 10.93 -1.82 10.78
C ILE A 26 11.23 -1.79 9.27
N PRO A 27 12.21 -2.56 8.76
CA PRO A 27 12.46 -2.65 7.32
C PRO A 27 11.35 -3.41 6.58
N LEU A 28 11.02 -2.99 5.35
CA LEU A 28 10.07 -3.72 4.51
C LEU A 28 10.57 -5.15 4.23
N ALA A 29 11.85 -5.30 3.89
CA ALA A 29 12.47 -6.59 3.63
C ALA A 29 12.35 -7.57 4.81
N TYR A 30 12.38 -7.06 6.04
CA TYR A 30 12.16 -7.86 7.25
C TYR A 30 10.71 -8.36 7.32
N LEU A 31 9.72 -7.49 7.10
CA LEU A 31 8.29 -7.87 7.09
C LEU A 31 7.98 -8.97 6.07
N MET A 32 8.61 -8.93 4.90
CA MET A 32 8.41 -9.92 3.84
C MET A 32 8.84 -11.33 4.23
N GLN A 33 9.86 -11.44 5.09
CA GLN A 33 10.41 -12.71 5.56
C GLN A 33 9.64 -13.31 6.73
N LEU A 34 8.81 -12.53 7.43
CA LEU A 34 8.03 -13.00 8.56
C LEU A 34 6.87 -13.89 8.13
N ASP A 35 6.48 -14.82 9.01
CA ASP A 35 5.29 -15.64 8.85
C ASP A 35 4.03 -14.89 9.32
N ILE A 36 3.74 -13.77 8.66
CA ILE A 36 2.54 -12.95 8.85
C ILE A 36 1.64 -13.05 7.61
N PRO A 37 0.33 -12.74 7.70
CA PRO A 37 -0.57 -12.86 6.56
C PRO A 37 -0.10 -12.05 5.35
N ASP A 38 -0.18 -12.65 4.16
CA ASP A 38 0.28 -12.03 2.90
C ASP A 38 -0.42 -10.72 2.59
N ALA A 39 -1.68 -10.57 2.99
CA ALA A 39 -2.41 -9.34 2.79
C ALA A 39 -1.83 -8.16 3.60
N ILE A 40 -1.27 -8.43 4.79
CA ILE A 40 -0.56 -7.43 5.58
C ILE A 40 0.77 -7.07 4.91
N LYS A 41 1.53 -8.07 4.43
CA LYS A 41 2.77 -7.83 3.66
C LYS A 41 2.49 -6.96 2.44
N HIS A 42 1.48 -7.34 1.67
CA HIS A 42 1.01 -6.65 0.48
C HIS A 42 0.65 -5.18 0.78
N PHE A 43 -0.08 -4.93 1.86
CA PHE A 43 -0.41 -3.58 2.29
C PHE A 43 0.85 -2.70 2.48
N PHE A 44 1.85 -3.21 3.18
CA PHE A 44 3.10 -2.48 3.40
C PHE A 44 3.93 -2.31 2.12
N ASP A 45 3.92 -3.30 1.22
CA ASP A 45 4.55 -3.16 -0.10
C ASP A 45 3.89 -2.03 -0.90
N GLN A 46 2.56 -1.94 -0.90
CA GLN A 46 1.85 -0.87 -1.59
C GLN A 46 2.10 0.52 -0.98
N GLU A 47 2.29 0.63 0.34
CA GLU A 47 2.69 1.89 0.97
C GLU A 47 4.07 2.35 0.46
N VAL A 48 5.02 1.44 0.29
CA VAL A 48 6.34 1.79 -0.25
C VAL A 48 6.27 2.14 -1.73
N GLU A 49 5.47 1.43 -2.53
CA GLU A 49 5.22 1.77 -3.95
C GLU A 49 4.68 3.19 -4.11
N ILE A 50 3.80 3.63 -3.21
CA ILE A 50 3.28 4.98 -3.20
C ILE A 50 4.37 5.99 -2.87
N TRP A 51 5.22 5.73 -1.86
CA TRP A 51 6.33 6.62 -1.56
C TRP A 51 7.30 6.74 -2.74
N ILE A 52 7.60 5.64 -3.44
CA ILE A 52 8.45 5.66 -4.63
C ILE A 52 7.82 6.53 -5.72
N ARG A 53 6.51 6.41 -5.96
CA ARG A 53 5.82 7.25 -6.94
C ARG A 53 5.81 8.72 -6.54
N GLU A 54 5.58 9.03 -5.27
CA GLU A 54 5.67 10.40 -4.75
C GLU A 54 7.08 10.98 -4.94
N GLU A 55 8.13 10.16 -4.83
CA GLU A 55 9.50 10.58 -5.18
C GLU A 55 9.67 10.77 -6.70
N GLU A 56 9.13 9.88 -7.52
CA GLU A 56 9.16 9.99 -8.99
C GLU A 56 8.50 11.27 -9.50
N GLU A 57 7.34 11.62 -8.95
CA GLU A 57 6.61 12.83 -9.31
C GLU A 57 7.46 14.10 -9.10
N LYS A 58 8.33 14.13 -8.09
CA LYS A 58 9.24 15.27 -7.83
C LYS A 58 10.26 15.48 -8.95
N PHE A 59 10.72 14.42 -9.60
CA PHE A 59 11.62 14.55 -10.76
C PHE A 59 10.87 15.15 -11.93
N THR A 60 9.66 14.65 -12.21
CA THR A 60 8.83 15.15 -13.32
C THR A 60 8.26 16.55 -13.11
N ALA A 61 8.24 17.05 -11.87
CA ALA A 61 7.69 18.37 -11.55
C ALA A 61 8.58 19.57 -11.94
N THR A 62 9.82 19.33 -12.39
CA THR A 62 10.79 20.40 -12.65
C THR A 62 11.23 20.44 -14.12
N ASP A 63 10.87 21.49 -14.85
CA ASP A 63 11.23 21.67 -16.29
C ASP A 63 12.70 22.06 -16.54
N ARG A 64 13.56 22.04 -15.50
CA ARG A 64 14.95 22.52 -15.60
C ARG A 64 15.91 21.46 -16.11
N PHE A 65 15.52 20.19 -16.03
CA PHE A 65 16.34 19.04 -16.39
C PHE A 65 15.52 18.08 -17.25
N ASP A 66 16.18 17.45 -18.21
CA ASP A 66 15.57 16.40 -19.03
C ASP A 66 15.79 15.05 -18.35
N TYR A 67 14.77 14.61 -17.60
CA TYR A 67 14.77 13.30 -16.92
C TYR A 67 14.32 12.15 -17.82
N ASP A 68 13.86 12.45 -19.04
CA ASP A 68 13.40 11.47 -20.02
C ASP A 68 14.56 10.91 -20.87
N MET A 69 15.75 11.51 -20.77
CA MET A 69 16.97 10.95 -21.36
C MET A 69 17.15 9.49 -20.90
N PRO A 70 17.30 8.52 -21.82
CA PRO A 70 17.35 7.10 -21.48
C PRO A 70 18.40 6.76 -20.42
N GLU A 71 19.58 7.38 -20.47
CA GLU A 71 20.66 7.17 -19.52
C GLU A 71 20.30 7.66 -18.11
N VAL A 72 19.61 8.80 -18.02
CA VAL A 72 19.15 9.38 -16.75
C VAL A 72 18.03 8.54 -16.18
N ARG A 73 17.06 8.15 -17.02
CA ARG A 73 15.93 7.30 -16.63
C ARG A 73 16.40 5.97 -16.05
N MET A 74 17.36 5.31 -16.70
CA MET A 74 17.96 4.07 -16.18
C MET A 74 18.58 4.24 -14.78
N LEU A 75 19.25 5.37 -14.52
CA LEU A 75 19.84 5.64 -13.20
C LEU A 75 18.76 5.92 -12.14
N ILE A 76 17.69 6.64 -12.51
CA ILE A 76 16.56 6.90 -11.64
C ILE A 76 15.86 5.59 -11.26
N ASP A 77 15.58 4.72 -12.22
CA ASP A 77 14.95 3.42 -11.96
C ASP A 77 15.83 2.58 -11.00
N GLN A 78 17.16 2.57 -11.19
CA GLN A 78 18.09 1.91 -10.26
C GLN A 78 18.06 2.53 -8.85
N ILE A 79 17.92 3.85 -8.73
CA ILE A 79 17.77 4.52 -7.44
C ILE A 79 16.48 4.04 -6.76
N PHE A 80 15.36 4.03 -7.47
CA PHE A 80 14.07 3.60 -6.92
C PHE A 80 14.06 2.15 -6.49
N ASP A 81 14.66 1.25 -7.27
CA ASP A 81 14.85 -0.15 -6.87
C ASP A 81 15.62 -0.26 -5.54
N ARG A 82 16.69 0.53 -5.39
CA ARG A 82 17.49 0.56 -4.16
C ARG A 82 16.70 1.16 -2.99
N LEU A 83 15.93 2.22 -3.23
CA LEU A 83 15.08 2.82 -2.20
C LEU A 83 14.02 1.83 -1.72
N LYS A 84 13.34 1.13 -2.64
CA LYS A 84 12.35 0.10 -2.28
C LYS A 84 12.96 -1.01 -1.43
N GLN A 85 14.13 -1.53 -1.83
CA GLN A 85 14.85 -2.58 -1.10
C GLN A 85 15.27 -2.16 0.32
N ASN A 86 15.55 -0.88 0.53
CA ASN A 86 16.00 -0.33 1.82
C ASN A 86 14.92 0.47 2.55
N ALA A 87 13.66 0.37 2.11
CA ALA A 87 12.56 1.11 2.72
C ALA A 87 12.35 0.67 4.18
N THR A 88 12.20 1.65 5.06
CA THR A 88 11.99 1.44 6.49
C THR A 88 10.82 2.26 6.99
N PHE A 89 10.11 1.72 7.97
CA PHE A 89 9.02 2.38 8.67
C PHE A 89 9.48 2.76 10.06
N HIS A 90 9.40 4.05 10.42
CA HIS A 90 9.57 4.46 11.82
C HIS A 90 8.47 3.80 12.67
N ILE A 91 8.81 3.36 13.89
CA ILE A 91 7.93 2.50 14.71
C ILE A 91 6.53 3.09 14.95
N THR A 92 6.43 4.41 15.14
CA THR A 92 5.13 5.10 15.30
C THR A 92 4.29 5.03 14.02
N LYS A 93 4.89 5.32 12.86
CA LYS A 93 4.23 5.22 11.55
C LYS A 93 3.85 3.77 11.25
N PHE A 94 4.74 2.83 11.56
CA PHE A 94 4.50 1.40 11.41
C PHE A 94 3.26 0.94 12.18
N ASN A 95 3.14 1.29 13.46
CA ASN A 95 1.98 0.88 14.27
C ASN A 95 0.66 1.42 13.71
N HIS A 96 0.63 2.68 13.26
CA HIS A 96 -0.55 3.25 12.61
C HIS A 96 -0.90 2.55 11.28
N LEU A 97 0.10 2.22 10.46
CA LEU A 97 -0.11 1.51 9.21
C LEU A 97 -0.57 0.07 9.45
N LEU A 98 -0.03 -0.61 10.45
CA LEU A 98 -0.44 -1.96 10.82
C LEU A 98 -1.90 -2.00 11.28
N GLU A 99 -2.31 -1.05 12.12
CA GLU A 99 -3.71 -0.91 12.53
C GLU A 99 -4.63 -0.69 11.31
N ARG A 100 -4.24 0.19 10.38
CA ARG A 100 -4.98 0.43 9.14
C ARG A 100 -5.07 -0.82 8.28
N ALA A 101 -3.97 -1.55 8.11
CA ALA A 101 -3.92 -2.78 7.33
C ALA A 101 -4.85 -3.85 7.90
N VAL A 102 -4.80 -4.08 9.21
CA VAL A 102 -5.64 -5.05 9.91
C VAL A 102 -7.13 -4.67 9.80
N LYS A 103 -7.47 -3.40 10.02
CA LYS A 103 -8.85 -2.92 9.88
C LYS A 103 -9.35 -3.06 8.44
N LEU A 104 -8.53 -2.71 7.45
CA LEU A 104 -8.87 -2.86 6.04
C LEU A 104 -9.20 -4.33 5.72
N GLU A 105 -8.32 -5.25 6.11
CA GLU A 105 -8.49 -6.68 5.85
C GLU A 105 -9.75 -7.25 6.51
N MET A 106 -9.99 -6.93 7.79
CA MET A 106 -11.16 -7.40 8.52
C MET A 106 -12.46 -6.84 7.94
N ASN A 107 -12.51 -5.54 7.67
CA ASN A 107 -13.69 -4.88 7.11
C ASN A 107 -13.98 -5.36 5.70
N TYR A 108 -12.94 -5.53 4.88
CA TYR A 108 -13.09 -5.99 3.51
C TYR A 108 -13.55 -7.44 3.44
N LEU A 109 -13.12 -8.29 4.38
CA LEU A 109 -13.61 -9.67 4.48
C LEU A 109 -15.10 -9.76 4.78
N LEU A 110 -15.62 -8.86 5.62
CA LEU A 110 -17.00 -8.91 6.12
C LEU A 110 -17.98 -8.10 5.28
N GLU A 111 -17.54 -6.92 4.84
CA GLU A 111 -18.35 -5.94 4.13
C GLU A 111 -17.56 -5.39 2.92
N PRO A 112 -17.24 -6.23 1.91
CA PRO A 112 -16.35 -5.84 0.81
C PRO A 112 -16.87 -4.64 0.02
N HIS A 113 -18.15 -4.64 -0.35
CA HIS A 113 -18.78 -3.54 -1.07
C HIS A 113 -18.74 -2.22 -0.28
N ARG A 114 -19.08 -2.26 1.02
CA ARG A 114 -19.09 -1.07 1.86
C ARG A 114 -17.68 -0.53 2.04
N THR A 115 -16.72 -1.42 2.29
CA THR A 115 -15.32 -1.06 2.51
C THR A 115 -14.70 -0.46 1.25
N LEU A 116 -14.90 -1.08 0.08
CA LEU A 116 -14.48 -0.53 -1.20
C LEU A 116 -15.07 0.86 -1.45
N SER A 117 -16.38 1.01 -1.26
CA SER A 117 -17.06 2.30 -1.50
C SER A 117 -16.51 3.38 -0.57
N GLN A 118 -16.28 3.07 0.70
CA GLN A 118 -15.71 4.02 1.66
C GLN A 118 -14.25 4.36 1.34
N PHE A 119 -13.45 3.38 0.93
CA PHE A 119 -12.04 3.61 0.60
C PHE A 119 -11.85 4.41 -0.69
N LEU A 120 -12.68 4.12 -1.69
CA LEU A 120 -12.66 4.81 -2.98
C LEU A 120 -13.20 6.24 -2.85
N PHE A 121 -14.38 6.42 -2.25
CA PHE A 121 -15.11 7.70 -2.32
C PHE A 121 -14.96 8.58 -1.07
N LYS A 122 -14.13 8.19 -0.08
CA LYS A 122 -13.86 8.87 1.21
C LYS A 122 -14.67 10.16 1.43
N ASP A 123 -14.15 11.27 0.91
CA ASP A 123 -14.71 12.62 1.07
C ASP A 123 -15.24 13.21 -0.25
N SER A 124 -15.08 12.50 -1.37
CA SER A 124 -15.44 12.99 -2.70
C SER A 124 -16.29 11.97 -3.47
N PRO A 125 -17.46 12.38 -3.99
CA PRO A 125 -18.27 11.52 -4.84
C PRO A 125 -17.67 11.30 -6.24
N LYS A 126 -16.55 11.96 -6.55
CA LYS A 126 -15.83 11.84 -7.83
C LYS A 126 -14.37 11.49 -7.57
N ILE A 127 -13.90 10.46 -8.25
CA ILE A 127 -12.51 9.99 -8.23
C ILE A 127 -12.06 9.70 -9.65
N SER A 128 -10.77 9.90 -9.91
CA SER A 128 -10.16 9.57 -11.19
C SER A 128 -10.01 8.06 -11.34
N THR A 129 -9.96 7.59 -12.59
CA THR A 129 -9.72 6.17 -12.88
C THR A 129 -8.37 5.69 -12.33
N MET A 130 -7.36 6.56 -12.29
CA MET A 130 -6.04 6.26 -11.73
C MET A 130 -6.12 6.02 -10.22
N GLU A 131 -6.79 6.90 -9.48
CA GLU A 131 -7.03 6.71 -8.04
C GLU A 131 -7.81 5.43 -7.73
N VAL A 132 -8.76 5.05 -8.60
CA VAL A 132 -9.48 3.78 -8.49
C VAL A 132 -8.50 2.60 -8.60
N TYR A 133 -7.65 2.59 -9.64
CA TYR A 133 -6.66 1.54 -9.82
C TYR A 133 -5.68 1.44 -8.65
N ASP A 134 -5.20 2.57 -8.15
CA ASP A 134 -4.29 2.60 -7.01
C ASP A 134 -4.93 2.14 -5.72
N THR A 135 -6.19 2.53 -5.49
CA THR A 135 -6.96 2.06 -4.34
C THR A 135 -7.14 0.55 -4.40
N PHE A 136 -7.48 0.00 -5.58
CA PHE A 136 -7.62 -1.44 -5.76
C PHE A 136 -6.33 -2.22 -5.52
N LYS A 137 -5.15 -1.60 -5.69
CA LYS A 137 -3.89 -2.26 -5.35
C LYS A 137 -3.79 -2.61 -3.88
N TYR A 138 -4.47 -1.92 -2.96
CA TYR A 138 -4.44 -2.28 -1.54
C TYR A 138 -5.26 -3.52 -1.18
N PHE A 139 -6.24 -3.90 -2.01
CA PHE A 139 -7.17 -4.98 -1.71
C PHE A 139 -6.60 -6.31 -2.21
N PHE A 140 -6.04 -7.09 -1.29
CA PHE A 140 -5.40 -8.38 -1.62
C PHE A 140 -6.40 -9.50 -1.93
N ARG A 141 -7.56 -9.49 -1.27
CA ARG A 141 -8.60 -10.52 -1.43
C ARG A 141 -9.60 -10.13 -2.52
N PHE A 142 -10.39 -11.11 -2.97
CA PHE A 142 -11.51 -10.89 -3.90
C PHE A 142 -11.10 -10.12 -5.16
N ASP A 143 -10.02 -10.56 -5.81
CA ASP A 143 -9.46 -9.91 -7.00
C ASP A 143 -10.49 -9.70 -8.13
N TYR A 144 -11.56 -10.51 -8.16
CA TYR A 144 -12.68 -10.36 -9.10
C TYR A 144 -13.30 -8.96 -9.09
N TYR A 145 -13.31 -8.23 -7.97
CA TYR A 145 -13.80 -6.84 -7.96
C TYR A 145 -12.90 -5.93 -8.78
N LYS A 146 -11.59 -6.07 -8.62
CA LYS A 146 -10.60 -5.33 -9.39
C LYS A 146 -10.69 -5.71 -10.87
N THR A 147 -10.78 -7.00 -11.19
CA THR A 147 -10.94 -7.48 -12.57
C THR A 147 -12.20 -6.89 -13.21
N ALA A 148 -13.36 -7.01 -12.55
CA ALA A 148 -14.63 -6.53 -13.10
C ALA A 148 -14.63 -5.01 -13.37
N VAL A 149 -14.05 -4.22 -12.47
CA VAL A 149 -13.95 -2.76 -12.67
C VAL A 149 -12.94 -2.42 -13.76
N SER A 150 -11.80 -3.13 -13.82
CA SER A 150 -10.80 -2.95 -14.88
C SER A 150 -11.39 -3.25 -16.25
N ASP A 151 -12.11 -4.36 -16.38
CA ASP A 151 -12.78 -4.77 -17.62
C ASP A 151 -13.80 -3.72 -18.07
N TYR A 152 -14.59 -3.18 -17.12
CA TYR A 152 -15.54 -2.11 -17.41
C TYR A 152 -14.85 -0.84 -17.95
N PHE A 153 -13.75 -0.41 -17.33
CA PHE A 153 -13.02 0.77 -17.81
C PHE A 153 -12.37 0.52 -19.16
N ASN A 154 -11.76 -0.66 -19.37
CA ASN A 154 -11.20 -1.02 -20.66
C ASN A 154 -12.27 -0.97 -21.76
N LEU A 155 -13.45 -1.55 -21.53
CA LEU A 155 -14.56 -1.52 -22.50
C LEU A 155 -15.13 -0.12 -22.78
N LYS A 156 -15.00 0.82 -21.84
CA LYS A 156 -15.59 2.17 -21.94
C LYS A 156 -14.63 3.18 -22.56
N TYR A 157 -13.32 2.96 -22.42
CA TYR A 157 -12.27 3.87 -22.86
C TYR A 157 -11.43 3.31 -24.03
N LEU A 158 -11.66 2.07 -24.46
CA LEU A 158 -11.36 1.58 -25.82
C LEU A 158 -12.54 1.89 -26.76
#